data_AF-A0A8J5FAP0-F1
#
_entry.id   AF-A0A8J5FAP0-F1
#
_cell.length_a   1.000
_cell.length_b   1.000
_cell.length_c   1.000
_cell.angle_alpha   90.00
_cell.angle_beta   90.00
_cell.angle_gamma   90.00
#
_symmetry.space_group_name_H-M   'P 1'
#
loop_
_entity.id
_entity.type
_entity.pdbx_description
1 polymer ?
#
loop_
_entity_poly.entity_id
_entity_poly.type
_entity_poly.pdbx_seq_one_letter_code
_entity_poly.pdbx_strand_id
1 'polypeptide(L)'
;MAITKEKALLAVLLFLSLYLLSAASVLSHNSVDPQRRLEQCQQECRQSRQGEAQRRQCEQRCEEEYRSEQRRSRGDDLVEMRRDPQERLRQCKQKCWQQQHDPRQVQQCEMQCEQRYEEERGRDETNRDPEEELHRCDRRCDQQRGDARQQEQCQRRCEERYQEERERRERGRDAVGNRDPREEYRRCQQRCEEERRDPRRQQQCQWKCEEQYREQQEREELGRGGSGGNRDLREEYRRCEDDCEQQYRDPRKMRQCRSRCEEECREHERRGRGEREDPAIEMV
;
A
#
# COMPACT_ATOMS: atom_id res chain seq x y z
N MET A 1 -11.37 62.11 3.56
CA MET A 1 -10.13 61.54 4.13
C MET A 1 -9.55 60.59 3.11
N ALA A 2 -8.44 60.95 2.44
CA ALA A 2 -7.81 60.11 1.44
C ALA A 2 -7.02 59.01 2.14
N ILE A 3 -7.49 57.77 2.05
CA ILE A 3 -6.72 56.60 2.46
C ILE A 3 -5.58 56.47 1.45
N THR A 4 -4.36 56.82 1.88
CA THR A 4 -3.17 56.67 1.06
C THR A 4 -2.96 55.19 0.76
N LYS A 5 -2.52 54.87 -0.46
CA LYS A 5 -2.35 53.48 -0.95
C LYS A 5 -1.51 52.62 0.01
N GLU A 6 -0.59 53.24 0.74
CA GLU A 6 0.22 52.60 1.78
C GLU A 6 -0.60 52.06 2.96
N LYS A 7 -1.63 52.79 3.40
CA LYS A 7 -2.50 52.34 4.51
C LYS A 7 -3.41 51.19 4.09
N ALA A 8 -3.82 51.16 2.82
CA ALA A 8 -4.60 50.05 2.26
C ALA A 8 -3.76 48.77 2.17
N LEU A 9 -2.49 48.87 1.75
CA LEU A 9 -1.56 47.74 1.71
C LEU A 9 -1.29 47.16 3.11
N LEU A 10 -1.06 48.02 4.12
CA LEU A 10 -0.87 47.56 5.50
C LEU A 10 -2.09 46.85 6.06
N ALA A 11 -3.30 47.33 5.77
CA ALA A 11 -4.54 46.67 6.19
C ALA A 11 -4.68 45.28 5.56
N VAL A 12 -4.43 45.15 4.26
CA VAL A 12 -4.51 43.87 3.54
C VAL A 12 -3.49 42.86 4.08
N LEU A 13 -2.25 43.29 4.36
CA LEU A 13 -1.23 42.42 4.94
C LEU A 13 -1.60 41.93 6.34
N LEU A 14 -2.22 42.78 7.17
CA LEU A 14 -2.71 42.38 8.49
C LEU A 14 -3.83 41.34 8.38
N PHE A 15 -4.80 41.54 7.48
CA PHE A 15 -5.86 40.57 7.25
C PHE A 15 -5.34 39.23 6.72
N LEU A 16 -4.37 39.24 5.81
CA LEU A 16 -3.72 38.03 5.32
C LEU A 16 -2.94 37.30 6.42
N SER A 17 -2.24 38.03 7.29
CA SER A 17 -1.53 37.41 8.41
C SER A 17 -2.49 36.72 9.39
N LEU A 18 -3.62 37.36 9.71
CA LEU A 18 -4.67 36.79 10.57
C LEU A 18 -5.33 35.56 9.93
N TYR A 19 -5.56 35.60 8.61
CA TYR A 19 -6.11 34.47 7.86
C TYR A 19 -5.15 33.28 7.78
N LEU A 20 -3.84 33.54 7.63
CA LEU A 20 -2.82 32.48 7.64
C LEU A 20 -2.67 31.85 9.04
N LEU A 21 -2.75 32.66 10.10
CA LEU A 21 -2.77 32.17 11.49
C LEU A 21 -3.99 31.30 11.79
N SER A 22 -5.18 31.65 11.27
CA SER A 22 -6.38 30.83 11.46
C SER A 22 -6.34 29.54 10.62
N ALA A 23 -5.83 29.58 9.39
CA ALA A 23 -5.68 28.39 8.54
C ALA A 23 -4.65 27.39 9.10
N ALA A 24 -3.53 27.88 9.63
CA ALA A 24 -2.51 27.04 10.27
C ALA A 24 -3.03 26.32 11.54
N SER A 25 -3.97 26.96 12.25
CA SER A 25 -4.61 26.37 13.43
C SER A 25 -5.52 25.19 13.08
N VAL A 26 -6.18 25.22 11.91
CA VAL A 26 -7.06 24.13 11.44
C VAL A 26 -6.24 22.93 10.94
N LEU A 27 -5.10 23.17 10.28
CA LEU A 27 -4.23 22.10 9.79
C LEU A 27 -3.44 21.41 10.91
N SER A 28 -3.09 22.13 11.98
CA SER A 28 -2.39 21.54 13.15
C SER A 28 -3.31 20.79 14.13
N HIS A 29 -4.64 20.85 13.96
CA HIS A 29 -5.60 20.18 14.85
C HIS A 29 -5.88 18.71 14.48
N ASN A 30 -5.32 18.22 13.36
CA ASN A 30 -5.55 16.86 12.89
C ASN A 30 -4.49 15.83 13.31
N SER A 31 -3.51 16.23 14.12
CA SER A 31 -2.51 15.33 14.71
C SER A 31 -2.50 15.45 16.24
N VAL A 32 -3.67 15.53 16.87
CA VAL A 32 -3.74 15.38 18.32
C VAL A 32 -3.35 13.96 18.65
N ASP A 33 -2.23 13.80 19.35
CA ASP A 33 -1.74 12.53 19.88
C ASP A 33 -2.91 11.77 20.53
N PRO A 34 -3.26 10.56 20.03
CA PRO A 34 -4.39 9.80 20.54
C PRO A 34 -4.27 9.54 22.04
N GLN A 35 -3.04 9.54 22.59
CA GLN A 35 -2.81 9.41 24.02
C GLN A 35 -3.32 10.64 24.81
N ARG A 36 -3.14 11.86 24.28
CA ARG A 36 -3.69 13.08 24.90
C ARG A 36 -5.23 13.10 24.88
N ARG A 37 -5.85 12.56 23.84
CA ARG A 37 -7.32 12.45 23.76
C ARG A 37 -7.88 11.52 24.83
N LEU A 38 -7.23 10.38 25.06
CA LEU A 38 -7.61 9.46 26.13
C LEU A 38 -7.53 10.15 27.50
N GLU A 39 -6.45 10.87 27.78
CA GLU A 39 -6.28 11.61 29.04
C GLU A 39 -7.37 12.67 29.24
N GLN A 40 -7.72 13.43 28.19
CA GLN A 40 -8.81 14.41 28.24
C GLN A 40 -10.16 13.74 28.52
N CYS A 41 -10.48 12.65 27.83
CA CYS A 41 -11.71 11.88 28.03
C CYS A 41 -11.83 11.35 29.47
N GLN A 42 -10.75 10.79 30.02
CA GLN A 42 -10.73 10.33 31.41
C GLN A 42 -10.90 11.48 32.41
N GLN A 43 -10.28 12.64 32.14
CA GLN A 43 -10.40 13.82 32.98
C GLN A 43 -11.83 14.37 33.00
N GLU A 44 -12.50 14.39 31.85
CA GLU A 44 -13.92 14.75 31.74
C GLU A 44 -14.83 13.76 32.48
N CYS A 45 -14.59 12.46 32.33
CA CYS A 45 -15.31 11.44 33.10
C CYS A 45 -15.16 11.63 34.62
N ARG A 46 -13.97 12.05 35.09
CA ARG A 46 -13.70 12.34 36.51
C ARG A 46 -14.38 13.61 37.03
N GLN A 47 -14.55 14.62 36.16
CA GLN A 47 -15.22 15.87 36.52
C GLN A 47 -16.74 15.79 36.46
N SER A 48 -17.29 14.79 35.76
CA SER A 48 -18.72 14.55 35.69
C SER A 48 -19.30 14.21 37.08
N ARG A 49 -20.40 14.87 37.46
CA ARG A 49 -21.11 14.67 38.76
C ARG A 49 -21.90 13.36 38.84
N GLN A 50 -21.50 12.35 38.06
CA GLN A 50 -22.15 11.05 37.99
C GLN A 50 -21.59 10.12 39.07
N GLY A 51 -22.39 9.14 39.52
CA GLY A 51 -21.98 8.19 40.56
C GLY A 51 -20.79 7.32 40.12
N GLU A 52 -20.08 6.69 41.07
CA GLU A 52 -18.85 5.92 40.79
C GLU A 52 -19.03 4.85 39.71
N ALA A 53 -20.17 4.17 39.68
CA ALA A 53 -20.47 3.15 38.67
C ALA A 53 -20.54 3.73 37.25
N GLN A 54 -21.17 4.90 37.10
CA GLN A 54 -21.27 5.60 35.81
C GLN A 54 -19.90 6.14 35.38
N ARG A 55 -19.11 6.65 36.33
CA ARG A 55 -17.75 7.12 36.05
C ARG A 55 -16.84 5.99 35.52
N ARG A 56 -16.88 4.81 36.14
CA ARG A 56 -16.12 3.64 35.64
C ARG A 56 -16.54 3.22 34.24
N GLN A 57 -17.85 3.26 33.95
CA GLN A 57 -18.36 2.92 32.61
C GLN A 57 -17.96 3.96 31.55
N CYS A 58 -17.81 5.22 31.95
CA CYS A 58 -17.29 6.30 31.11
C CYS A 58 -15.80 6.08 30.79
N GLU A 59 -14.98 5.85 31.82
CA GLU A 59 -13.54 5.58 31.68
C GLU A 59 -13.28 4.34 30.79
N GLN A 60 -14.06 3.26 30.97
CA GLN A 60 -13.97 2.07 30.11
C GLN A 60 -14.28 2.37 28.63
N ARG A 61 -15.28 3.20 28.35
CA ARG A 61 -15.62 3.59 26.97
C ARG A 61 -14.50 4.39 26.32
N CYS A 62 -13.89 5.32 27.05
CA CYS A 62 -12.72 6.07 26.55
C CYS A 62 -11.56 5.12 26.18
N GLU A 63 -11.27 4.12 27.03
CA GLU A 63 -10.21 3.13 26.75
C GLU A 63 -10.54 2.24 25.55
N GLU A 64 -11.79 1.81 25.40
CA GLU A 64 -12.23 0.98 24.28
C GLU A 64 -12.14 1.74 22.95
N GLU A 65 -12.53 3.01 22.94
CA GLU A 65 -12.42 3.89 21.77
C GLU A 65 -10.96 4.13 21.40
N TYR A 66 -10.09 4.42 22.38
CA TYR A 66 -8.65 4.54 22.16
C TYR A 66 -8.02 3.26 21.61
N ARG A 67 -8.39 2.08 22.14
CA ARG A 67 -7.93 0.78 21.62
C ARG A 67 -8.41 0.54 20.19
N SER A 68 -9.65 0.91 19.88
CA SER A 68 -10.23 0.80 18.54
C SER A 68 -9.51 1.71 17.55
N GLU A 69 -9.23 2.95 17.93
CA GLU A 69 -8.47 3.92 17.13
C GLU A 69 -7.01 3.46 16.93
N GLN A 70 -6.36 2.91 17.97
CA GLN A 70 -5.05 2.28 17.84
C GLN A 70 -5.04 1.11 16.86
N ARG A 71 -6.05 0.22 16.89
CA ARG A 71 -6.16 -0.92 15.97
C ARG A 71 -6.32 -0.45 14.52
N ARG A 72 -7.15 0.57 14.30
CA ARG A 72 -7.34 1.20 12.98
C ARG A 72 -6.07 1.89 12.50
N SER A 73 -5.34 2.57 13.39
CA SER A 73 -4.10 3.29 13.06
C SER A 73 -2.90 2.35 12.83
N ARG A 74 -2.83 1.21 13.53
CA ARG A 74 -1.81 0.18 13.31
C ARG A 74 -1.98 -0.63 12.03
N GLY A 75 -3.15 -0.57 11.39
CA GLY A 75 -3.38 -1.31 10.14
C GLY A 75 -3.31 -2.83 10.32
N ASP A 76 -3.59 -3.35 11.51
CA ASP A 76 -3.57 -4.81 11.78
C ASP A 76 -4.57 -5.55 10.87
N ASP A 77 -5.66 -4.91 10.46
CA ASP A 77 -6.61 -5.45 9.48
C ASP A 77 -6.02 -5.59 8.05
N LEU A 78 -4.96 -4.84 7.71
CA LEU A 78 -4.26 -4.95 6.42
C LEU A 78 -3.18 -6.04 6.43
N VAL A 79 -2.64 -6.42 7.59
CA VAL A 79 -1.62 -7.47 7.71
C VAL A 79 -2.22 -8.86 7.47
N GLU A 80 -3.45 -9.10 7.94
CA GLU A 80 -4.15 -10.37 7.69
C GLU A 80 -4.58 -10.52 6.23
N MET A 81 -4.94 -9.41 5.57
CA MET A 81 -5.30 -9.39 4.15
C MET A 81 -4.08 -9.47 3.21
N ARG A 82 -2.88 -9.06 3.66
CA ARG A 82 -1.60 -9.23 2.94
C ARG A 82 -0.89 -10.56 3.17
N ARG A 83 -1.38 -11.39 4.09
CA ARG A 83 -0.77 -12.70 4.34
C ARG A 83 -0.96 -13.59 3.13
N ASP A 84 0.10 -14.27 2.71
CA ASP A 84 0.06 -15.17 1.55
C ASP A 84 -1.03 -16.25 1.77
N PRO A 85 -1.97 -16.44 0.82
CA PRO A 85 -3.05 -17.42 0.95
C PRO A 85 -2.54 -18.84 1.23
N GLN A 86 -1.35 -19.19 0.73
CA GLN A 86 -0.74 -20.50 0.95
C GLN A 86 -0.22 -20.65 2.39
N GLU A 87 0.27 -19.57 2.99
CA GLU A 87 0.63 -19.55 4.41
C GLU A 87 -0.60 -19.74 5.31
N ARG A 88 -1.74 -19.11 4.98
CA ARG A 88 -3.01 -19.31 5.71
C ARG A 88 -3.49 -20.77 5.61
N LEU A 89 -3.38 -21.39 4.44
CA LEU A 89 -3.70 -22.80 4.26
C LEU A 89 -2.82 -23.70 5.15
N ARG A 90 -1.50 -23.45 5.18
CA ARG A 90 -0.56 -24.21 6.02
C ARG A 90 -0.91 -24.08 7.50
N GLN A 91 -1.17 -22.86 7.98
CA GLN A 91 -1.57 -22.63 9.38
C GLN A 91 -2.91 -23.31 9.72
N CYS A 92 -3.87 -23.30 8.78
CA CYS A 92 -5.16 -23.97 8.95
C CYS A 92 -4.97 -25.49 9.12
N LYS A 93 -4.21 -26.13 8.22
CA LYS A 93 -3.88 -27.56 8.34
C LYS A 93 -3.14 -27.89 9.64
N GLN A 94 -2.15 -27.06 10.00
CA GLN A 94 -1.42 -27.23 11.26
C GLN A 94 -2.35 -27.16 12.49
N LYS A 95 -3.32 -26.24 12.50
CA LYS A 95 -4.34 -26.17 13.56
C LYS A 95 -5.25 -27.38 13.57
N CYS A 96 -5.64 -27.92 12.41
CA CYS A 96 -6.41 -29.16 12.33
C CYS A 96 -5.68 -30.31 13.04
N TRP A 97 -4.37 -30.47 12.77
CA TRP A 97 -3.53 -31.48 13.43
C TRP A 97 -3.34 -31.25 14.93
N GLN A 98 -3.28 -29.99 15.38
CA GLN A 98 -3.11 -29.66 16.80
C GLN A 98 -4.40 -29.82 17.62
N GLN A 99 -5.55 -29.55 17.03
CA GLN A 99 -6.84 -29.51 17.74
C GLN A 99 -7.61 -30.83 17.66
N GLN A 100 -7.29 -31.69 16.69
CA GLN A 100 -8.04 -32.91 16.45
C GLN A 100 -7.12 -34.13 16.51
N HIS A 101 -7.56 -35.15 17.26
CA HIS A 101 -6.82 -36.40 17.46
C HIS A 101 -7.36 -37.55 16.60
N ASP A 102 -8.57 -37.41 16.04
CA ASP A 102 -9.17 -38.42 15.18
C ASP A 102 -8.77 -38.21 13.71
N PRO A 103 -8.19 -39.22 13.03
CA PRO A 103 -7.72 -39.08 11.65
C PRO A 103 -8.81 -38.70 10.64
N ARG A 104 -10.07 -39.14 10.83
CA ARG A 104 -11.17 -38.79 9.92
C ARG A 104 -11.59 -37.33 10.11
N GLN A 105 -11.57 -36.85 11.35
CA GLN A 105 -11.89 -35.44 11.61
C GLN A 105 -10.79 -34.51 11.09
N VAL A 106 -9.51 -34.87 11.27
CA VAL A 106 -8.37 -34.13 10.69
C VAL A 106 -8.53 -34.01 9.18
N GLN A 107 -8.82 -35.12 8.49
CA GLN A 107 -9.01 -35.13 7.04
C GLN A 107 -10.17 -34.21 6.60
N GLN A 108 -11.28 -34.22 7.33
CA GLN A 108 -12.42 -33.35 7.03
C GLN A 108 -12.09 -31.87 7.28
N CYS A 109 -11.30 -31.57 8.31
CA CYS A 109 -10.82 -30.22 8.62
C CYS A 109 -9.86 -29.71 7.53
N GLU A 110 -8.91 -30.54 7.10
CA GLU A 110 -7.99 -30.19 6.01
C GLU A 110 -8.74 -29.91 4.70
N MET A 111 -9.76 -30.71 4.37
CA MET A 111 -10.61 -30.49 3.20
C MET A 111 -11.34 -29.13 3.25
N GLN A 112 -11.83 -28.73 4.42
CA GLN A 112 -12.44 -27.41 4.60
C GLN A 112 -11.44 -26.25 4.50
N CYS A 113 -10.19 -26.46 4.93
CA CYS A 113 -9.12 -25.49 4.74
C CYS A 113 -8.79 -25.33 3.25
N GLU A 114 -8.71 -26.43 2.50
CA GLU A 114 -8.46 -26.42 1.05
C GLU A 114 -9.60 -25.75 0.29
N GLN A 115 -10.85 -26.04 0.62
CA GLN A 115 -12.01 -25.42 -0.01
C GLN A 115 -12.01 -23.88 0.18
N ARG A 116 -11.72 -23.40 1.39
CA ARG A 116 -11.59 -21.96 1.66
C ARG A 116 -10.44 -21.32 0.90
N TYR A 117 -9.31 -22.02 0.78
CA TYR A 117 -8.19 -21.55 -0.02
C TYR A 117 -8.55 -21.45 -1.51
N GLU A 118 -9.29 -22.42 -2.05
CA GLU A 118 -9.77 -22.37 -3.44
C GLU A 118 -10.77 -21.23 -3.68
N GLU A 119 -11.69 -20.98 -2.74
CA GLU A 119 -12.62 -19.85 -2.79
C GLU A 119 -11.89 -18.50 -2.73
N GLU A 120 -10.89 -18.39 -1.87
CA GLU A 120 -10.07 -17.17 -1.73
C GLU A 120 -9.19 -16.95 -2.97
N ARG A 121 -8.58 -18.00 -3.49
CA ARG A 121 -7.81 -17.98 -4.75
C ARG A 121 -8.69 -17.70 -5.97
N GLY A 122 -9.94 -18.15 -5.96
CA GLY A 122 -10.91 -17.89 -7.01
C GLY A 122 -11.40 -16.44 -7.04
N ARG A 123 -11.38 -15.73 -5.91
CA ARG A 123 -11.70 -14.29 -5.84
C ARG A 123 -10.58 -13.39 -6.36
N ASP A 124 -9.36 -13.89 -6.49
CA ASP A 124 -8.21 -13.18 -7.07
C ASP A 124 -7.97 -13.60 -8.55
N GLU A 125 -9.07 -13.76 -9.29
CA GLU A 125 -9.07 -14.14 -10.71
C GLU A 125 -8.31 -13.14 -11.61
N THR A 126 -8.03 -11.94 -11.07
CA THR A 126 -7.20 -10.91 -11.71
C THR A 126 -5.70 -11.19 -11.70
N ASN A 127 -5.21 -12.15 -10.90
CA ASN A 127 -3.77 -12.45 -10.74
C ASN A 127 -3.39 -13.91 -10.97
N ARG A 128 -4.28 -14.74 -11.56
CA ARG A 128 -3.89 -16.10 -11.94
C ARG A 128 -2.81 -16.04 -13.00
N ASP A 129 -1.73 -16.81 -12.88
CA ASP A 129 -0.69 -16.83 -13.90
C ASP A 129 -1.23 -17.54 -15.17
N PRO A 130 -1.26 -16.88 -16.35
CA PRO A 130 -1.72 -17.51 -17.59
C PRO A 130 -0.93 -18.79 -17.92
N GLU A 131 0.34 -18.85 -17.52
CA GLU A 131 1.22 -20.01 -17.72
C GLU A 131 0.75 -21.21 -16.87
N GLU A 132 0.25 -20.96 -15.65
CA GLU A 132 -0.28 -22.02 -14.80
C GLU A 132 -1.61 -22.58 -15.33
N GLU A 133 -2.46 -21.73 -15.91
CA GLU A 133 -3.72 -22.17 -16.54
C GLU A 133 -3.48 -22.98 -17.83
N LEU A 134 -2.48 -22.61 -18.63
CA LEU A 134 -2.04 -23.41 -19.78
C LEU A 134 -1.62 -24.81 -19.34
N HIS A 135 -0.73 -24.91 -18.34
CA HIS A 135 -0.28 -26.20 -17.79
C HIS A 135 -1.41 -27.04 -17.18
N ARG A 136 -2.42 -26.40 -16.59
CA ARG A 136 -3.62 -27.09 -16.08
C ARG A 136 -4.49 -27.60 -17.24
N CYS A 137 -4.60 -26.83 -18.32
CA CYS A 137 -5.32 -27.21 -19.53
C CYS A 137 -4.65 -28.42 -20.21
N ASP A 138 -3.32 -28.40 -20.38
CA ASP A 138 -2.57 -29.50 -20.98
C ASP A 138 -2.71 -30.80 -20.20
N ARG A 139 -2.60 -30.74 -18.86
CA ARG A 139 -2.83 -31.92 -18.01
C ARG A 139 -4.23 -32.51 -18.16
N ARG A 140 -5.25 -31.67 -18.39
CA ARG A 140 -6.63 -32.14 -18.66
C ARG A 140 -6.74 -32.78 -20.05
N CYS A 141 -6.03 -32.25 -21.04
CA CYS A 141 -5.94 -32.84 -22.37
C CYS A 141 -5.23 -34.20 -22.34
N ASP A 142 -4.18 -34.36 -21.55
CA ASP A 142 -3.44 -35.63 -21.42
C ASP A 142 -4.22 -36.69 -20.62
N GLN A 143 -5.07 -36.25 -19.69
CA GLN A 143 -5.95 -37.16 -18.92
C GLN A 143 -7.18 -37.60 -19.71
N GLN A 144 -7.59 -36.86 -20.74
CA GLN A 144 -8.68 -37.28 -21.62
C GLN A 144 -8.21 -38.43 -22.52
N ARG A 145 -8.89 -39.58 -22.42
CA ARG A 145 -8.70 -40.68 -23.38
C ARG A 145 -9.31 -40.28 -24.71
N GLY A 146 -8.47 -39.88 -25.65
CA GLY A 146 -8.84 -39.59 -27.04
C GLY A 146 -7.76 -40.03 -28.01
N ASP A 147 -8.08 -40.08 -29.30
CA ASP A 147 -7.08 -40.34 -30.34
C ASP A 147 -6.09 -39.17 -30.45
N ALA A 148 -4.90 -39.41 -31.00
CA ALA A 148 -3.85 -38.39 -31.14
C ALA A 148 -4.34 -37.08 -31.78
N ARG A 149 -5.27 -37.18 -32.73
CA ARG A 149 -5.88 -36.01 -33.39
C ARG A 149 -6.78 -35.18 -32.46
N GLN A 150 -7.45 -35.82 -31.52
CA GLN A 150 -8.28 -35.14 -30.51
C GLN A 150 -7.40 -34.46 -29.46
N GLN A 151 -6.29 -35.09 -29.09
CA GLN A 151 -5.31 -34.53 -28.16
C GLN A 151 -4.64 -33.27 -28.73
N GLU A 152 -4.22 -33.29 -29.99
CA GLU A 152 -3.66 -32.11 -30.66
C GLU A 152 -4.68 -30.95 -30.73
N GLN A 153 -5.95 -31.24 -31.03
CA GLN A 153 -7.01 -30.22 -31.04
C GLN A 153 -7.33 -29.68 -29.64
N CYS A 154 -7.10 -30.46 -28.60
CA CYS A 154 -7.28 -30.02 -27.22
C CYS A 154 -6.14 -29.05 -26.83
N GLN A 155 -4.89 -29.44 -27.10
CA GLN A 155 -3.71 -28.61 -26.85
C GLN A 155 -3.77 -27.28 -27.60
N ARG A 156 -4.12 -27.28 -28.90
CA ARG A 156 -4.30 -26.03 -29.67
C ARG A 156 -5.31 -25.07 -29.04
N ARG A 157 -6.42 -25.58 -28.52
CA ARG A 157 -7.44 -24.75 -27.82
C ARG A 157 -6.96 -24.21 -26.48
N CYS A 158 -6.03 -24.90 -25.82
CA CYS A 158 -5.39 -24.41 -24.61
C CYS A 158 -4.43 -23.26 -24.95
N GLU A 159 -3.61 -23.43 -25.98
CA GLU A 159 -2.68 -22.41 -26.49
C GLU A 159 -3.41 -21.15 -26.99
N GLU A 160 -4.49 -21.30 -27.77
CA GLU A 160 -5.31 -20.17 -28.25
C GLU A 160 -5.84 -19.33 -27.08
N ARG A 161 -6.39 -19.99 -26.04
CA ARG A 161 -6.88 -19.29 -24.84
C ARG A 161 -5.76 -18.56 -24.10
N TYR A 162 -4.61 -19.19 -23.97
CA TYR A 162 -3.44 -18.58 -23.34
C TYR A 162 -3.00 -17.31 -24.09
N GLN A 163 -2.94 -17.36 -25.42
CA GLN A 163 -2.58 -16.21 -26.25
C GLN A 163 -3.62 -15.09 -26.12
N GLU A 164 -4.91 -15.41 -26.18
CA GLU A 164 -5.98 -14.42 -25.99
C GLU A 164 -5.90 -13.72 -24.62
N GLU A 165 -5.63 -14.48 -23.56
CA GLU A 165 -5.52 -13.92 -22.22
C GLU A 165 -4.27 -13.06 -22.07
N ARG A 166 -3.14 -13.49 -22.65
CA ARG A 166 -1.88 -12.73 -22.68
C ARG A 166 -2.06 -11.39 -23.42
N GLU A 167 -2.70 -11.40 -24.59
CA GLU A 167 -3.01 -10.19 -25.35
C GLU A 167 -3.96 -9.26 -24.59
N ARG A 168 -4.99 -9.79 -23.90
CA ARG A 168 -5.87 -8.98 -23.06
C ARG A 168 -5.10 -8.29 -21.93
N ARG A 169 -4.16 -9.00 -21.29
CA ARG A 169 -3.31 -8.43 -20.23
C ARG A 169 -2.33 -7.39 -20.76
N GLU A 170 -1.72 -7.65 -21.91
CA GLU A 170 -0.82 -6.70 -22.58
C GLU A 170 -1.55 -5.40 -22.96
N ARG A 171 -2.72 -5.52 -23.61
CA ARG A 171 -3.58 -4.36 -23.91
C ARG A 171 -4.07 -3.63 -22.65
N GLY A 172 -4.36 -4.36 -21.58
CA GLY A 172 -4.71 -3.78 -20.28
C GLY A 172 -3.57 -3.02 -19.62
N ARG A 173 -2.32 -3.48 -19.82
CA ARG A 173 -1.11 -2.85 -19.32
C ARG A 173 -0.79 -1.55 -20.07
N ASP A 174 -1.00 -1.52 -21.38
CA ASP A 174 -0.83 -0.33 -22.21
C ASP A 174 -1.89 0.74 -21.96
N ALA A 175 -3.10 0.36 -21.54
CA ALA A 175 -4.17 1.29 -21.19
C ALA A 175 -3.92 2.07 -19.88
N VAL A 176 -3.14 1.51 -18.96
CA VAL A 176 -2.87 2.10 -17.64
C VAL A 176 -1.45 2.70 -17.55
N GLY A 177 -0.52 2.28 -18.40
CA GLY A 177 0.91 2.56 -18.22
C GLY A 177 1.55 3.66 -19.07
N ASN A 178 0.84 4.33 -19.99
CA ASN A 178 1.55 5.14 -21.00
C ASN A 178 0.78 6.34 -21.56
N ARG A 179 0.01 7.06 -20.74
CA ARG A 179 -0.33 8.44 -21.08
C ARG A 179 0.52 9.37 -20.25
N ASP A 180 1.51 10.00 -20.88
CA ASP A 180 2.27 11.08 -20.26
C ASP A 180 1.28 12.20 -19.87
N PRO A 181 1.11 12.49 -18.56
CA PRO A 181 0.21 13.56 -18.11
C PRO A 181 0.53 14.89 -18.80
N ARG A 182 1.80 15.10 -19.16
CA ARG A 182 2.26 16.30 -19.85
C ARG A 182 1.75 16.37 -21.28
N GLU A 183 1.55 15.23 -21.93
CA GLU A 183 0.95 15.17 -23.26
C GLU A 183 -0.56 15.41 -23.20
N GLU A 184 -1.27 14.86 -22.21
CA GLU A 184 -2.69 15.12 -21.99
C GLU A 184 -2.96 16.60 -21.70
N TYR A 185 -2.12 17.24 -20.89
CA TYR A 185 -2.19 18.67 -20.62
C TYR A 185 -1.99 19.52 -21.89
N ARG A 186 -0.98 19.20 -22.72
CA ARG A 186 -0.76 19.91 -24.00
C ARG A 186 -1.96 19.77 -24.94
N ARG A 187 -2.54 18.57 -25.06
CA ARG A 187 -3.75 18.35 -25.86
C ARG A 187 -4.94 19.13 -25.31
N CYS A 188 -5.05 19.28 -23.99
CA CYS A 188 -6.06 20.12 -23.34
C CYS A 188 -5.88 21.60 -23.70
N GLN A 189 -4.65 22.12 -23.62
CA GLN A 189 -4.33 23.49 -24.02
C GLN A 189 -4.66 23.76 -25.49
N GLN A 190 -4.28 22.86 -26.40
CA GLN A 190 -4.56 22.99 -27.84
C GLN A 190 -6.07 23.06 -28.12
N ARG A 191 -6.89 22.22 -27.47
CA ARG A 191 -8.35 22.30 -27.58
C ARG A 191 -8.90 23.63 -27.06
N CYS A 192 -8.37 24.12 -25.94
CA CYS A 192 -8.78 25.42 -25.39
C CYS A 192 -8.43 26.59 -26.34
N GLU A 193 -7.35 26.49 -27.11
CA GLU A 193 -6.92 27.48 -28.10
C GLU A 193 -7.74 27.42 -29.39
N GLU A 194 -8.09 26.23 -29.88
CA GLU A 194 -8.88 26.06 -31.11
C GLU A 194 -10.36 26.40 -30.92
N GLU A 195 -10.95 26.07 -29.77
CA GLU A 195 -12.40 26.05 -29.61
C GLU A 195 -13.02 27.42 -29.28
N ARG A 196 -12.25 28.41 -28.78
CA ARG A 196 -12.85 29.64 -28.22
C ARG A 196 -12.13 30.95 -28.54
N ARG A 197 -12.89 31.90 -29.13
CA ARG A 197 -12.47 33.29 -29.41
C ARG A 197 -12.61 34.25 -28.21
N ASP A 198 -13.23 33.82 -27.11
CA ASP A 198 -13.49 34.66 -25.92
C ASP A 198 -12.38 34.50 -24.87
N PRO A 199 -11.64 35.58 -24.54
CA PRO A 199 -10.53 35.55 -23.59
C PRO A 199 -10.91 35.07 -22.18
N ARG A 200 -12.12 35.39 -21.69
CA ARG A 200 -12.55 34.96 -20.35
C ARG A 200 -12.82 33.46 -20.29
N ARG A 201 -13.35 32.90 -21.36
CA ARG A 201 -13.60 31.45 -21.46
C ARG A 201 -12.32 30.67 -21.70
N GLN A 202 -11.34 31.27 -22.37
CA GLN A 202 -10.01 30.69 -22.55
C GLN A 202 -9.28 30.52 -21.21
N GLN A 203 -9.28 31.55 -20.35
CA GLN A 203 -8.67 31.45 -19.01
C GLN A 203 -9.34 30.38 -18.13
N GLN A 204 -10.67 30.27 -18.17
CA GLN A 204 -11.37 29.22 -17.43
C GLN A 204 -11.05 27.81 -17.94
N CYS A 205 -10.83 27.65 -19.25
CA CYS A 205 -10.43 26.38 -19.85
C CYS A 205 -9.00 25.99 -19.43
N GLN A 206 -8.06 26.94 -19.50
CA GLN A 206 -6.67 26.74 -19.06
C GLN A 206 -6.58 26.35 -17.58
N TRP A 207 -7.32 27.04 -16.72
CA TRP A 207 -7.37 26.73 -15.29
C TRP A 207 -7.84 25.29 -15.01
N LYS A 208 -8.86 24.82 -15.74
CA LYS A 208 -9.34 23.42 -15.61
C LYS A 208 -8.30 22.41 -16.08
N CYS A 209 -7.59 22.69 -17.18
CA CYS A 209 -6.51 21.82 -17.64
C CYS A 209 -5.36 21.76 -16.60
N GLU A 210 -5.01 22.88 -15.98
CA GLU A 210 -3.96 22.95 -14.95
C GLU A 210 -4.35 22.22 -13.67
N GLU A 211 -5.60 22.39 -13.23
CA GLU A 211 -6.15 21.69 -12.08
C GLU A 211 -6.12 20.18 -12.28
N GLN A 212 -6.60 19.69 -13.43
CA GLN A 212 -6.56 18.26 -13.77
C GLN A 212 -5.14 17.71 -13.82
N TYR A 213 -4.20 18.45 -14.43
CA TYR A 213 -2.81 18.04 -14.49
C TYR A 213 -2.16 17.94 -13.10
N ARG A 214 -2.44 18.91 -12.22
CA ARG A 214 -1.95 18.91 -10.83
C ARG A 214 -2.50 17.71 -10.05
N GLU A 215 -3.80 17.47 -10.12
CA GLU A 215 -4.44 16.32 -9.47
C GLU A 215 -3.89 14.98 -9.98
N GLN A 216 -3.59 14.88 -11.28
CA GLN A 216 -3.01 13.69 -11.88
C GLN A 216 -1.56 13.48 -11.40
N GLN A 217 -0.75 14.53 -11.31
CA GLN A 217 0.60 14.46 -10.73
C GLN A 217 0.57 14.04 -9.26
N GLU A 218 -0.32 14.61 -8.45
CA GLU A 218 -0.47 14.22 -7.05
C GLU A 218 -0.85 12.74 -6.91
N ARG A 219 -1.75 12.22 -7.77
CA ARG A 219 -2.09 10.79 -7.82
C ARG A 219 -0.92 9.91 -8.25
N GLU A 220 -0.09 10.35 -9.20
CA GLU A 220 1.10 9.61 -9.62
C GLU A 220 2.19 9.61 -8.55
N GLU A 221 2.39 10.72 -7.84
CA GLU A 221 3.32 10.81 -6.71
C GLU A 221 2.89 9.90 -5.56
N LEU A 222 1.59 9.92 -5.22
CA LEU A 222 1.01 9.03 -4.21
C LEU A 222 1.03 7.55 -4.67
N GLY A 223 0.79 7.28 -5.95
CA GLY A 223 0.83 5.94 -6.53
C GLY A 223 2.25 5.36 -6.63
N ARG A 224 3.27 6.20 -6.83
CA ARG A 224 4.69 5.80 -6.81
C ARG A 224 5.22 5.49 -5.41
N GLY A 225 4.49 5.83 -4.35
CA GLY A 225 4.81 5.45 -2.97
C GLY A 225 4.62 3.96 -2.65
N GLY A 226 4.01 3.17 -3.55
CA GLY A 226 3.68 1.75 -3.32
C GLY A 226 4.81 0.74 -3.52
N SER A 227 5.99 1.14 -4.00
CA SER A 227 7.19 0.26 -4.08
C SER A 227 8.10 0.42 -2.86
N GLY A 228 7.52 0.18 -1.67
CA GLY A 228 8.22 0.16 -0.39
C GLY A 228 9.01 -1.14 -0.19
N GLY A 229 10.11 -1.29 -0.92
CA GLY A 229 11.03 -2.43 -0.72
C GLY A 229 12.49 -2.18 -1.08
N ASN A 230 12.81 -1.15 -1.87
CA ASN A 230 14.19 -0.88 -2.29
C ASN A 230 14.64 0.59 -2.18
N ARG A 231 13.70 1.52 -1.97
CA ARG A 231 14.06 2.94 -1.81
C ARG A 231 14.58 3.25 -0.40
N ASP A 232 14.02 2.59 0.62
CA ASP A 232 14.45 2.76 2.02
C ASP A 232 15.87 2.24 2.26
N LEU A 233 16.25 1.07 1.71
CA LEU A 233 17.57 0.50 2.00
C LEU A 233 18.73 1.38 1.54
N ARG A 234 18.59 1.97 0.34
CA ARG A 234 19.62 2.85 -0.21
C ARG A 234 19.74 4.14 0.58
N GLU A 235 18.64 4.61 1.17
CA GLU A 235 18.61 5.82 1.99
C GLU A 235 19.12 5.55 3.41
N GLU A 236 18.78 4.39 4.00
CA GLU A 236 19.35 3.88 5.25
C GLU A 236 20.86 3.70 5.15
N TYR A 237 21.35 3.12 4.05
CA TYR A 237 22.79 2.97 3.81
C TYR A 237 23.50 4.32 3.75
N ARG A 238 22.96 5.30 3.03
CA ARG A 238 23.53 6.66 2.97
C ARG A 238 23.56 7.33 4.33
N ARG A 239 22.48 7.21 5.11
CA ARG A 239 22.43 7.74 6.47
C ARG A 239 23.51 7.11 7.36
N CYS A 240 23.73 5.80 7.23
CA CYS A 240 24.80 5.09 7.95
C CYS A 240 26.19 5.56 7.51
N GLU A 241 26.43 5.80 6.21
CA GLU A 241 27.69 6.40 5.72
C GLU A 241 27.92 7.80 6.31
N ASP A 242 26.91 8.66 6.29
CA ASP A 242 26.99 10.02 6.83
C ASP A 242 27.27 10.02 8.35
N ASP A 243 26.68 9.09 9.09
CA ASP A 243 26.93 8.91 10.53
C ASP A 243 28.37 8.41 10.78
N CYS A 244 28.88 7.49 9.95
CA CYS A 244 30.26 7.03 10.03
C CYS A 244 31.27 8.16 9.77
N GLU A 245 31.00 9.02 8.78
CA GLU A 245 31.84 10.18 8.47
C GLU A 245 31.84 11.22 9.61
N GLN A 246 30.69 11.43 10.24
CA GLN A 246 30.57 12.34 11.39
C GLN A 246 31.26 11.80 12.65
N GLN A 247 31.14 10.50 12.91
CA GLN A 247 31.60 9.89 14.15
C GLN A 247 33.11 9.58 14.15
N TYR A 248 33.69 9.25 12.99
CA TYR A 248 35.09 8.82 12.91
C TYR A 248 35.92 9.70 11.98
N ARG A 249 36.86 10.46 12.54
CA ARG A 249 37.89 11.17 11.76
C ARG A 249 39.05 10.27 11.29
N ASP A 250 39.20 9.09 11.89
CA ASP A 250 40.26 8.14 11.53
C ASP A 250 39.86 7.31 10.28
N PRO A 251 40.67 7.31 9.19
CA PRO A 251 40.33 6.62 7.95
C PRO A 251 40.23 5.09 8.03
N ARG A 252 40.80 4.46 9.07
CA ARG A 252 40.68 3.01 9.29
C ARG A 252 39.38 2.69 10.01
N LYS A 253 39.01 3.47 11.02
CA LYS A 253 37.74 3.32 11.74
C LYS A 253 36.54 3.64 10.86
N MET A 254 36.64 4.67 10.02
CA MET A 254 35.62 5.03 9.04
C MET A 254 35.37 3.89 8.04
N ARG A 255 36.43 3.24 7.54
CA ARG A 255 36.31 2.07 6.66
C ARG A 255 35.64 0.88 7.34
N GLN A 256 36.00 0.59 8.59
CA GLN A 256 35.35 -0.47 9.37
C GLN A 256 33.86 -0.19 9.61
N CYS A 257 33.51 1.06 9.90
CA CYS A 257 32.11 1.49 10.07
C CYS A 257 31.31 1.30 8.77
N ARG A 258 31.86 1.78 7.65
CA ARG A 258 31.24 1.62 6.32
C ARG A 258 31.01 0.14 5.94
N SER A 259 31.99 -0.72 6.21
CA SER A 259 31.83 -2.16 5.98
C SER A 259 30.70 -2.78 6.81
N ARG A 260 30.47 -2.31 8.05
CA ARG A 260 29.32 -2.75 8.86
C ARG A 260 27.99 -2.27 8.29
N CYS A 261 27.91 -1.01 7.82
CA CYS A 261 26.73 -0.51 7.13
C CYS A 261 26.40 -1.34 5.88
N GLU A 262 27.41 -1.75 5.11
CA GLU A 262 27.22 -2.59 3.92
C GLU A 262 26.68 -3.98 4.28
N GLU A 263 27.18 -4.57 5.37
CA GLU A 263 26.76 -5.88 5.86
C GLU A 263 25.31 -5.87 6.36
N GLU A 264 24.94 -4.86 7.15
CA GLU A 264 23.56 -4.68 7.63
C GLU A 264 22.57 -4.47 6.47
N CYS A 265 22.97 -3.71 5.45
CA CYS A 265 22.16 -3.55 4.24
C CYS A 265 21.97 -4.88 3.49
N ARG A 266 23.04 -5.67 3.33
CA ARG A 266 22.95 -7.00 2.70
C ARG A 266 22.05 -7.95 3.49
N GLU A 267 22.10 -7.91 4.82
CA GLU A 267 21.20 -8.70 5.66
C GLU A 267 19.74 -8.28 5.48
N HIS A 268 19.46 -6.98 5.43
CA HIS A 268 18.13 -6.47 5.16
C HIS A 268 17.61 -6.90 3.79
N GLU A 269 18.46 -6.88 2.75
CA GLU A 269 18.10 -7.40 1.43
C GLU A 269 17.80 -8.90 1.46
N ARG A 270 18.59 -9.70 2.19
CA ARG A 270 18.35 -11.15 2.35
C ARG A 270 17.03 -11.43 3.07
N ARG A 271 16.77 -10.70 4.17
CA ARG A 271 15.51 -10.78 4.92
C ARG A 271 14.32 -10.35 4.06
N GLY A 272 14.48 -9.32 3.22
CA GLY A 272 13.46 -8.85 2.29
C GLY A 272 13.16 -9.82 1.14
N ARG A 273 14.15 -10.61 0.69
CA ARG A 273 13.97 -11.65 -0.34
C ARG A 273 13.41 -12.97 0.19
N GLY A 274 13.25 -13.12 1.50
CA GLY A 274 12.67 -14.34 2.10
C GLY A 274 13.53 -15.59 1.96
N GLU A 275 14.84 -15.43 1.72
CA GLU A 275 15.80 -16.54 1.70
C GLU A 275 16.01 -17.00 3.15
N ARG A 276 15.20 -17.96 3.61
CA ARG A 276 15.52 -18.73 4.81
C ARG A 276 16.73 -19.59 4.46
N GLU A 277 17.86 -19.30 5.08
CA GLU A 277 19.00 -20.22 5.09
C GLU A 277 18.53 -21.53 5.73
N ASP A 278 18.37 -22.58 4.91
CA ASP A 278 18.23 -23.95 5.41
C ASP A 278 19.51 -24.28 6.19
N PRO A 279 19.43 -24.56 7.50
CA PRO A 279 20.60 -25.00 8.23
C PRO A 279 20.99 -26.36 7.68
N ALA A 280 22.19 -26.41 7.10
CA ALA A 280 22.82 -27.65 6.66
C ALA A 280 22.77 -28.66 7.81
N ILE A 281 22.08 -29.77 7.56
CA ILE A 281 22.08 -30.95 8.42
C ILE A 281 23.51 -31.48 8.41
N GLU A 282 24.28 -31.19 9.47
CA GLU A 282 25.48 -31.95 9.79
C GLU A 282 25.06 -33.39 10.07
N MET A 283 25.35 -34.27 9.11
CA MET A 283 25.29 -35.71 9.30
C MET A 283 26.43 -36.12 10.23
N VAL A 284 26.06 -36.68 11.39
CA VAL A 284 26.91 -37.55 12.21
C VAL A 284 26.27 -38.92 12.24
#